data_AF-A0A7I9XZH4-F1
#
_entry.id   AF-A0A7I9XZH4-F1
#
_cell.length_a   1.000
_cell.length_b   1.000
_cell.length_c   1.000
_cell.angle_alpha   90.00
_cell.angle_beta   90.00
_cell.angle_gamma   90.00
#
_symmetry.space_group_name_H-M   'P 1'
#
loop_
_entity.id
_entity.type
_entity.pdbx_description
1 polymer ?
#
loop_
_entity_poly.entity_id
_entity_poly.type
_entity_poly.pdbx_seq_one_letter_code
_entity_poly.pdbx_strand_id
1 'polypeptide(L)'
;MLAKEVATLDVFSGGRVELGLGAGWVRADYVQSGIAFEPASRRIVRLEEIIDIVKQLLAQGTCNFAGKHFTIADLESNPPPMQRGGPPILVGRGGRRILSMAARYEAAGPGADRRSAGGYLIR
;
A
#
# COMPACT_ATOMS: atom_id res chain seq x y z
N MET A 1 11.64 -1.71 0.10
CA MET A 1 11.71 -3.17 0.31
C MET A 1 10.35 -3.84 0.16
N LEU A 2 9.28 -3.32 0.79
CA LEU A 2 7.92 -3.90 0.71
C LEU A 2 7.48 -4.37 -0.69
N ALA A 3 7.59 -3.54 -1.74
CA ALA A 3 7.17 -3.95 -3.09
C ALA A 3 7.91 -5.19 -3.60
N LYS A 4 9.21 -5.29 -3.35
CA LYS A 4 10.05 -6.44 -3.74
C LYS A 4 9.66 -7.69 -2.96
N GLU A 5 9.43 -7.57 -1.66
CA GLU A 5 8.96 -8.68 -0.81
C GLU A 5 7.60 -9.20 -1.29
N VAL A 6 6.66 -8.30 -1.56
CA VAL A 6 5.33 -8.63 -2.07
C VAL A 6 5.41 -9.29 -3.44
N ALA A 7 6.20 -8.76 -4.38
CA ALA A 7 6.39 -9.39 -5.69
C ALA A 7 7.02 -10.78 -5.58
N THR A 8 7.98 -10.95 -4.66
CA THR A 8 8.63 -12.25 -4.41
C THR A 8 7.63 -13.27 -3.86
N LEU A 9 6.82 -12.87 -2.88
CA LEU A 9 5.74 -13.71 -2.33
C LEU A 9 4.69 -14.02 -3.39
N ASP A 10 4.37 -13.07 -4.27
CA ASP A 10 3.41 -13.26 -5.33
C ASP A 10 3.87 -14.34 -6.31
N VAL A 11 5.12 -14.27 -6.77
CA VAL A 11 5.77 -15.31 -7.59
C VAL A 11 5.75 -16.66 -6.86
N PHE A 12 6.21 -16.69 -5.60
CA PHE A 12 6.30 -17.94 -4.84
C PHE A 12 4.93 -18.57 -4.56
N SER A 13 3.91 -17.75 -4.35
CA SER A 13 2.55 -18.21 -4.06
C SER A 13 1.79 -18.67 -5.30
N GLY A 14 2.30 -18.41 -6.51
CA GLY A 14 1.59 -18.63 -7.76
C GLY A 14 0.47 -17.62 -7.99
N GLY A 15 0.67 -16.35 -7.63
CA GLY A 15 -0.28 -15.27 -7.87
C GLY A 15 -1.44 -15.18 -6.87
N ARG A 16 -1.23 -15.62 -5.62
CA ARG A 16 -2.29 -15.69 -4.60
C ARG A 16 -2.17 -14.64 -3.49
N VAL A 17 -1.27 -13.68 -3.64
CA VAL A 17 -1.09 -12.62 -2.64
C VAL A 17 -2.20 -11.58 -2.76
N GLU A 18 -2.72 -11.14 -1.61
CA GLU A 18 -3.48 -9.90 -1.45
C GLU A 18 -2.75 -9.05 -0.38
N LEU A 19 -2.50 -7.77 -0.65
CA LEU A 19 -1.69 -6.90 0.22
C LEU A 19 -2.57 -5.99 1.06
N GLY A 20 -2.73 -6.30 2.35
CA GLY A 20 -3.41 -5.44 3.32
C GLY A 20 -2.49 -4.34 3.86
N LEU A 21 -2.88 -3.06 3.72
CA LEU A 21 -2.15 -1.90 4.25
C LEU A 21 -3.02 -1.06 5.19
N GLY A 22 -2.38 -0.50 6.22
CA GLY A 22 -3.02 0.41 7.17
C GLY A 22 -2.02 1.35 7.83
N ALA A 23 -2.51 2.43 8.43
CA ALA A 23 -1.67 3.47 9.04
C ALA A 23 -1.14 3.09 10.45
N GLY A 24 -1.44 1.87 10.92
CA GLY A 24 -1.25 1.41 12.29
C GLY A 24 -2.17 2.13 13.29
N TRP A 25 -2.36 1.58 14.49
CA TRP A 25 -3.18 2.22 15.53
C TRP A 25 -2.87 1.73 16.96
N VAL A 26 -2.28 0.55 17.10
CA VAL A 26 -1.89 -0.02 18.39
C VAL A 26 -0.60 0.63 18.88
N ARG A 27 -0.68 1.57 19.81
CA ARG A 27 0.48 2.32 20.34
C ARG A 27 1.53 1.40 20.98
N ALA A 28 1.11 0.30 21.60
CA ALA A 28 2.01 -0.64 22.27
C ALA A 28 3.05 -1.24 21.30
N ASP A 29 2.61 -1.67 20.12
CA ASP A 29 3.47 -2.25 19.08
C ASP A 29 4.58 -1.28 18.66
N TYR A 30 4.25 0.01 18.52
CA TYR A 30 5.21 1.05 18.17
C TYR A 30 6.26 1.22 19.27
N VAL A 31 5.84 1.33 20.53
CA VAL A 31 6.74 1.49 21.66
C VAL A 31 7.66 0.27 21.81
N GLN A 32 7.11 -0.94 21.71
CA GLN A 32 7.87 -2.19 21.87
C GLN A 32 8.84 -2.46 20.72
N SER A 33 8.51 -2.02 19.49
CA SER A 33 9.39 -2.13 18.32
C SER A 33 10.38 -0.97 18.18
N GLY A 34 10.36 0.01 19.09
CA GLY A 34 11.24 1.18 19.01
C GLY A 34 10.87 2.19 17.92
N ILE A 35 9.65 2.13 17.39
CA ILE A 35 9.15 3.02 16.34
C ILE A 35 8.41 4.21 16.97
N ALA A 36 8.69 5.42 16.50
CA ALA A 36 7.97 6.61 16.94
C ALA A 36 6.47 6.55 16.60
N PHE A 37 5.60 6.70 17.60
CA PHE A 37 4.15 6.77 17.40
C PHE A 37 3.72 8.19 17.01
N GLU A 38 3.85 8.49 15.70
CA GLU A 38 3.50 9.80 15.14
C GLU A 38 1.98 10.10 15.21
N PRO A 39 1.57 11.39 15.11
CA PRO A 39 0.17 11.77 15.00
C PRO A 39 -0.53 11.04 13.85
N ALA A 40 -1.79 10.63 14.06
CA ALA A 40 -2.55 9.85 13.08
C ALA A 40 -2.63 10.54 11.70
N SER A 41 -2.78 11.87 11.67
CA SER A 41 -2.81 12.64 10.43
C SER A 41 -1.55 12.45 9.58
N ARG A 42 -0.37 12.40 10.20
CA ARG A 42 0.89 12.17 9.49
C ARG A 42 1.02 10.73 9.01
N ARG A 43 0.66 9.76 9.85
CA ARG A 43 0.69 8.34 9.47
C ARG A 43 -0.23 8.03 8.29
N ILE A 44 -1.38 8.69 8.20
CA ILE A 44 -2.30 8.56 7.05
C ILE A 44 -1.69 9.12 5.76
N VAL A 45 -1.06 10.30 5.80
CA VAL A 45 -0.40 10.86 4.59
C VAL A 45 0.78 10.00 4.16
N ARG A 46 1.55 9.45 5.10
CA ARG A 46 2.63 8.50 4.78
C ARG A 46 2.08 7.24 4.11
N LEU A 47 0.93 6.73 4.57
CA LEU A 47 0.27 5.59 3.94
C LEU A 47 -0.18 5.90 2.50
N GLU A 48 -0.77 7.08 2.26
CA GLU A 48 -1.13 7.57 0.91
C GLU A 48 0.08 7.49 -0.03
N GLU A 49 1.21 8.08 0.36
CA GLU A 49 2.43 8.06 -0.45
C GLU A 49 3.01 6.65 -0.65
N ILE A 50 2.98 5.81 0.39
CA ILE A 50 3.45 4.41 0.31
C ILE A 50 2.61 3.61 -0.71
N ILE A 51 1.29 3.79 -0.72
CA ILE A 51 0.41 3.11 -1.68
C ILE A 51 0.81 3.49 -3.11
N ASP A 52 1.01 4.78 -3.41
CA ASP A 52 1.41 5.23 -4.74
C ASP A 52 2.76 4.65 -5.18
N ILE A 53 3.75 4.69 -4.27
CA ILE A 53 5.09 4.14 -4.53
C ILE A 53 5.02 2.63 -4.80
N VAL A 54 4.30 1.88 -3.95
CA VAL A 54 4.19 0.42 -4.08
C VAL A 54 3.44 0.04 -5.36
N LYS A 55 2.37 0.75 -5.72
CA LYS A 55 1.65 0.53 -6.98
C LYS A 55 2.56 0.74 -8.19
N GLN A 56 3.34 1.83 -8.21
CA GLN A 56 4.28 2.08 -9.31
C GLN A 56 5.32 0.95 -9.42
N LEU A 57 5.97 0.59 -8.31
CA LEU A 57 6.99 -0.46 -8.30
C LEU A 57 6.43 -1.82 -8.74
N LEU A 58 5.23 -2.20 -8.28
CA LEU A 58 4.62 -3.48 -8.64
C LEU A 58 4.13 -3.51 -10.10
N ALA A 59 3.65 -2.39 -10.63
CA ALA A 59 3.11 -2.32 -11.98
C ALA A 59 4.20 -2.11 -13.05
N GLN A 60 5.22 -1.32 -12.75
CA GLN A 60 6.20 -0.81 -13.73
C GLN A 60 7.61 -1.35 -13.47
N GLY A 61 7.87 -1.94 -12.30
CA GLY A 61 9.22 -2.38 -11.89
C GLY A 61 10.16 -1.23 -11.53
N THR A 62 9.75 0.03 -11.72
CA THR A 62 10.53 1.23 -11.43
C THR A 62 9.65 2.29 -10.78
N CYS A 63 10.25 3.22 -10.03
CA CYS A 63 9.52 4.31 -9.39
C CYS A 63 10.38 5.58 -9.27
N ASN A 64 9.77 6.68 -9.68
CA ASN A 64 10.19 8.04 -9.39
C ASN A 64 9.05 8.72 -8.62
N PHE A 65 9.33 9.26 -7.44
CA PHE A 65 8.30 9.81 -6.56
C PHE A 65 8.80 11.03 -5.78
N ALA A 66 7.99 12.08 -5.72
CA ALA A 66 8.28 13.28 -4.94
C ALA A 66 7.03 13.70 -4.14
N GLY A 67 6.97 13.25 -2.89
CA GLY A 67 5.90 13.55 -1.94
C GLY A 67 6.38 14.40 -0.76
N LYS A 68 5.52 14.52 0.24
CA LYS A 68 5.81 15.25 1.48
C LYS A 68 6.72 14.47 2.41
N HIS A 69 6.66 13.14 2.38
CA HIS A 69 7.43 12.27 3.27
C HIS A 69 8.49 11.46 2.55
N PHE A 70 8.29 11.14 1.27
CA PHE A 70 9.21 10.34 0.49
C PHE A 70 9.67 11.07 -0.77
N THR A 71 10.96 10.96 -1.06
CA THR A 71 11.54 11.34 -2.36
C THR A 71 12.36 10.16 -2.84
N ILE A 72 12.02 9.65 -4.02
CA ILE A 72 12.60 8.45 -4.63
C ILE A 72 12.98 8.82 -6.06
N ALA A 73 14.21 8.49 -6.44
CA ALA A 73 14.71 8.63 -7.79
C ALA A 73 15.21 7.28 -8.29
N ASP A 74 14.74 6.86 -9.47
CA ASP A 74 15.18 5.69 -10.23
C ASP A 74 15.29 4.39 -9.40
N LEU A 75 14.31 4.15 -8.53
CA LEU A 75 14.28 2.94 -7.72
C LEU A 75 13.69 1.79 -8.54
N GLU A 76 14.48 0.75 -8.74
CA GLU A 76 14.04 -0.49 -9.39
C GLU A 76 13.60 -1.55 -8.37
N SER A 77 12.64 -2.40 -8.77
CA SER A 77 12.18 -3.54 -7.98
C SER A 77 12.07 -4.78 -8.85
N ASN A 78 12.90 -5.78 -8.51
CA ASN A 78 12.90 -7.11 -9.11
C ASN A 78 12.82 -8.17 -8.00
N PRO A 79 12.11 -9.30 -8.20
CA PRO A 79 11.48 -9.74 -9.45
C PRO A 79 10.16 -9.00 -9.77
N PRO A 80 9.66 -9.05 -11.02
CA PRO A 80 8.30 -8.62 -11.33
C PRO A 80 7.27 -9.58 -10.68
N PRO A 81 6.09 -9.08 -10.26
CA PRO A 81 5.03 -9.92 -9.72
C PRO A 81 4.43 -10.85 -10.80
N MET A 82 3.82 -11.96 -10.36
CA MET A 82 3.09 -12.90 -11.20
C MET A 82 1.74 -12.31 -11.64
N GLN A 83 1.04 -11.62 -10.75
CA GLN A 83 -0.21 -10.92 -11.03
C GLN A 83 0.06 -9.67 -11.87
N ARG A 84 -0.61 -9.56 -13.03
CA ARG A 84 -0.47 -8.40 -13.93
C ARG A 84 -0.91 -7.11 -13.24
N GLY A 85 0.00 -6.14 -13.15
CA GLY A 85 -0.24 -4.87 -12.45
C GLY A 85 0.04 -4.94 -10.94
N GLY A 86 0.44 -6.10 -10.43
CA GLY A 86 0.71 -6.35 -9.02
C GLY A 86 -0.46 -7.03 -8.26
N PRO A 87 -0.19 -7.58 -7.07
CA PRO A 87 -1.22 -8.06 -6.15
C PRO A 87 -2.23 -6.96 -5.78
N PRO A 88 -3.52 -7.31 -5.59
CA PRO A 88 -4.52 -6.34 -5.15
C PRO A 88 -4.16 -5.75 -3.77
N ILE A 89 -4.34 -4.44 -3.62
CA ILE A 89 -4.06 -3.73 -2.38
C ILE A 89 -5.37 -3.48 -1.64
N LEU A 90 -5.46 -3.96 -0.40
CA LEU A 90 -6.58 -3.74 0.50
C LEU A 90 -6.20 -2.67 1.52
N VAL A 91 -6.98 -1.61 1.63
CA VAL A 91 -6.74 -0.58 2.66
C VAL A 91 -7.74 -0.71 3.80
N GLY A 92 -7.21 -0.85 5.02
CA GLY A 92 -8.01 -0.95 6.24
C GLY A 92 -8.79 0.33 6.54
N ARG A 93 -9.94 0.22 7.22
CA ARG A 93 -10.81 1.35 7.60
C ARG A 93 -10.32 2.05 8.88
N GLY A 94 -10.39 3.39 8.90
CA GLY A 94 -10.17 4.20 10.11
C GLY A 94 -10.34 5.71 9.90
N GLY A 95 -11.48 6.27 10.30
CA GLY A 95 -11.73 7.72 10.21
C GLY A 95 -12.05 8.23 8.79
N ARG A 96 -12.62 9.44 8.71
CA ARG A 96 -13.18 10.02 7.47
C ARG A 96 -12.15 10.18 6.34
N ARG A 97 -10.88 10.42 6.69
CA ARG A 97 -9.79 10.63 5.73
C ARG A 97 -9.35 9.35 5.02
N ILE A 98 -9.27 8.23 5.73
CA ILE A 98 -8.97 6.93 5.12
C ILE A 98 -10.08 6.51 4.16
N LEU A 99 -11.35 6.80 4.48
CA LEU A 99 -12.48 6.58 3.58
C LEU A 99 -12.40 7.46 2.33
N SER A 100 -12.05 8.74 2.46
CA SER A 100 -11.86 9.62 1.31
C SER A 100 -10.70 9.19 0.41
N MET A 101 -9.60 8.70 0.98
CA MET A 101 -8.48 8.14 0.23
C MET A 101 -8.92 6.90 -0.56
N ALA A 102 -9.58 5.93 0.10
CA ALA A 102 -10.07 4.73 -0.56
C ALA A 102 -11.00 5.06 -1.75
N ALA A 103 -11.90 6.04 -1.58
CA ALA A 103 -12.80 6.50 -2.64
C ALA A 103 -12.08 7.14 -3.85
N ARG A 104 -10.92 7.80 -3.65
CA ARG A 104 -10.14 8.37 -4.76
C ARG A 104 -9.50 7.30 -5.64
N TYR A 105 -8.99 6.24 -5.02
CA TYR A 105 -8.44 5.11 -5.76
C TYR A 105 -9.53 4.27 -6.46
N GLU A 106 -10.76 4.27 -5.92
CA GLU A 106 -11.94 3.68 -6.56
C GLU A 106 -12.38 4.45 -7.82
N ALA A 107 -12.32 5.78 -7.81
CA ALA A 107 -12.72 6.61 -8.96
C ALA A 107 -11.75 6.53 -10.16
N ALA A 108 -10.53 6.00 -9.96
CA ALA A 108 -9.48 5.94 -10.98
C ALA A 108 -9.43 4.61 -11.76
N GLY A 109 -10.32 3.64 -11.50
CA GLY A 109 -10.38 2.36 -12.21
C GLY A 109 -11.74 1.65 -12.08
N PRO A 110 -12.05 0.65 -12.93
CA PRO A 110 -13.31 -0.06 -12.86
C PRO A 110 -13.29 -1.07 -11.70
N GLY A 111 -13.89 -0.71 -10.57
CA GLY A 111 -14.40 -1.66 -9.58
C GLY A 111 -13.61 -1.80 -8.28
N ALA A 112 -14.02 -1.06 -7.25
CA ALA A 112 -13.82 -1.51 -5.87
C ALA A 112 -14.94 -2.51 -5.52
N ASP A 113 -14.61 -3.79 -5.42
CA ASP A 113 -15.55 -4.78 -4.91
C ASP A 113 -15.55 -4.77 -3.38
N ARG A 114 -16.74 -4.64 -2.79
CA ARG A 114 -16.95 -4.61 -1.34
C ARG A 114 -16.97 -6.05 -0.81
N ARG A 115 -15.81 -6.64 -0.52
CA ARG A 115 -15.76 -7.95 0.14
C ARG A 115 -15.87 -7.87 1.67
N SER A 116 -16.40 -8.94 2.26
CA SER A 116 -16.95 -9.08 3.62
C SER A 116 -16.01 -8.81 4.81
N ALA A 117 -14.77 -8.40 4.58
CA ALA A 117 -13.74 -8.21 5.61
C ALA A 117 -13.38 -6.74 5.90
N GLY A 118 -14.27 -5.78 5.63
CA GLY A 118 -14.16 -4.42 6.18
C GLY A 118 -13.05 -3.52 5.60
N GLY A 119 -12.48 -3.83 4.43
CA GLY A 119 -11.51 -3.00 3.70
C GLY A 119 -12.02 -2.52 2.33
N TYR A 120 -11.24 -1.68 1.64
CA TYR A 120 -11.47 -1.32 0.22
C TYR A 120 -10.39 -1.94 -0.67
N LEU A 121 -10.80 -2.50 -1.79
CA LEU A 121 -9.91 -3.05 -2.82
C LEU A 121 -9.45 -1.94 -3.77
N ILE A 122 -8.14 -1.80 -3.91
CA ILE A 122 -7.49 -0.96 -4.90
C ILE A 122 -6.81 -1.90 -5.90
N ARG A 123 -7.23 -1.82 -7.17
CA ARG A 123 -6.54 -2.43 -8.30
C ARG A 123 -5.61 -1.45 -9.00
#